data_AF-A0A3D8YKG3-F1
#
_entry.id   AF-A0A3D8YKG3-F1
#
_cell.length_a   1.000
_cell.length_b   1.000
_cell.length_c   1.000
_cell.angle_alpha   90.00
_cell.angle_beta   90.00
_cell.angle_gamma   90.00
#
_symmetry.space_group_name_H-M   'P 1'
#
loop_
_entity.id
_entity.type
_entity.pdbx_description
1 polymer ?
#
loop_
_entity_poly.entity_id
_entity_poly.type
_entity_poly.pdbx_seq_one_letter_code
_entity_poly.pdbx_strand_id
1 'polypeptide(L)'
;KEDLGFIYTNEFCETNISGLYAVGTNSNIITGIPICLSTAQIASLDIGRKINKVIISEPTGRFPWFPREADWNNSWLNILKKQRK
;
A
#
# COMPACT_ATOMS: atom_id res chain seq x y z
N LYS A 1 -16.78 -1.78 -22.22
CA LYS A 1 -16.86 -2.05 -20.77
C LYS A 1 -17.61 -0.89 -20.17
N GLU A 2 -18.69 -1.13 -19.44
CA GLU A 2 -19.41 -0.07 -18.72
C GLU A 2 -18.45 0.58 -17.72
N ASP A 3 -18.42 1.91 -17.75
CA ASP A 3 -17.70 2.69 -16.75
C ASP A 3 -18.55 2.72 -15.48
N LEU A 4 -18.03 2.09 -14.44
CA LEU A 4 -18.73 1.91 -13.17
C LEU A 4 -18.50 3.11 -12.23
N GLY A 5 -17.78 4.15 -12.69
CA GLY A 5 -17.51 5.37 -11.93
C GLY A 5 -16.42 5.22 -10.86
N PHE A 6 -15.61 4.17 -10.95
CA PHE A 6 -14.49 3.92 -10.02
C PHE A 6 -13.16 4.32 -10.64
N ILE A 7 -12.25 4.80 -9.79
CA ILE A 7 -10.88 5.07 -10.16
C ILE A 7 -10.13 3.74 -10.23
N TYR A 8 -9.64 3.37 -11.41
CA TYR A 8 -8.83 2.18 -11.55
C TYR A 8 -7.45 2.37 -10.91
N THR A 9 -7.09 1.46 -10.01
CA THR A 9 -5.78 1.43 -9.35
C THR A 9 -5.09 0.08 -9.50
N ASN A 10 -3.77 0.07 -9.34
CA ASN A 10 -3.01 -1.17 -9.16
C ASN A 10 -3.18 -1.75 -7.73
N GLU A 11 -2.48 -2.83 -7.42
CA GLU A 11 -2.51 -3.51 -6.11
C GLU A 11 -2.01 -2.64 -4.94
N PHE A 12 -1.30 -1.54 -5.23
CA PHE A 12 -0.81 -0.57 -4.24
C PHE A 12 -1.68 0.69 -4.17
N CYS A 13 -2.87 0.67 -4.78
CA CYS A 13 -3.81 1.79 -4.84
C CYS A 13 -3.30 2.99 -5.66
N GLU A 14 -2.25 2.83 -6.47
CA GLU A 14 -1.75 3.86 -7.38
C GLU A 14 -2.58 3.87 -8.66
N THR A 15 -2.97 5.06 -9.11
CA THR A 15 -3.74 5.28 -10.35
C THR A 15 -2.84 5.17 -11.59
N ASN A 16 -3.40 5.45 -12.77
CA ASN A 16 -2.62 5.61 -14.00
C ASN A 16 -1.74 6.88 -13.99
N ILE A 17 -1.96 7.81 -13.07
CA ILE A 17 -1.12 8.99 -12.86
C ILE A 17 -0.09 8.65 -11.76
N SER A 18 1.19 8.68 -12.11
CA SER A 18 2.26 8.33 -11.18
C SER A 18 2.26 9.24 -9.95
N GLY A 19 2.33 8.63 -8.77
CA GLY A 19 2.29 9.34 -7.49
C GLY A 19 0.89 9.78 -7.05
N LEU A 20 -0.15 9.53 -7.84
CA LEU A 20 -1.55 9.76 -7.45
C LEU A 20 -2.19 8.43 -7.04
N TYR A 21 -2.80 8.42 -5.86
CA TYR A 21 -3.39 7.23 -5.25
C TYR A 21 -4.88 7.44 -4.96
N ALA A 22 -5.66 6.37 -5.09
CA ALA A 22 -7.07 6.36 -4.73
C ALA A 22 -7.36 5.16 -3.82
N VAL A 23 -8.12 5.36 -2.74
CA VAL A 23 -8.38 4.34 -1.71
C VAL A 23 -9.85 4.28 -1.35
N GLY A 24 -10.25 3.18 -0.71
CA GLY A 24 -11.63 2.95 -0.27
C GLY A 24 -12.63 2.83 -1.41
N THR A 25 -13.82 3.38 -1.19
CA THR A 25 -14.95 3.27 -2.13
C THR A 25 -14.70 3.93 -3.48
N ASN A 26 -13.64 4.74 -3.60
CA ASN A 26 -13.31 5.43 -4.84
C ASN A 26 -12.47 4.57 -5.79
N SER A 27 -11.77 3.53 -5.33
CA SER A 27 -10.76 2.82 -6.13
C SER A 27 -11.10 1.39 -6.54
N ASN A 28 -12.25 0.86 -6.13
CA ASN A 28 -12.80 -0.42 -6.61
C ASN A 28 -14.28 -0.56 -6.21
N ILE A 29 -15.01 -1.49 -6.83
CA ILE A 29 -16.32 -1.97 -6.35
C ILE A 29 -16.07 -2.80 -5.09
N ILE A 30 -15.81 -2.13 -3.97
CA ILE A 30 -15.71 -2.80 -2.69
C ILE A 30 -16.49 -2.01 -1.66
N THR A 31 -17.48 -2.68 -1.10
CA THR A 31 -18.34 -2.14 -0.05
C THR A 31 -17.82 -2.63 1.31
N GLY A 32 -17.48 -1.71 2.20
CA GLY A 32 -17.21 -2.02 3.60
C GLY A 32 -16.10 -1.19 4.23
N ILE A 33 -16.29 -0.79 5.49
CA ILE A 33 -15.29 -0.07 6.27
C ILE A 33 -13.94 -0.82 6.33
N PRO A 34 -13.89 -2.16 6.54
CA PRO A 34 -12.61 -2.86 6.67
C PRO A 34 -11.73 -2.73 5.42
N ILE A 35 -12.31 -2.84 4.23
CA ILE A 35 -11.53 -2.77 2.98
C ILE A 35 -11.03 -1.35 2.72
N CYS A 36 -11.79 -0.33 3.13
CA CYS A 36 -11.38 1.07 3.04
C CYS A 36 -10.17 1.34 3.93
N LEU A 37 -10.18 0.80 5.15
CA LEU A 37 -9.04 0.88 6.06
C LEU A 37 -7.83 0.12 5.51
N SER A 38 -8.03 -1.09 4.98
CA SER A 38 -6.94 -1.87 4.38
C SER A 38 -6.29 -1.18 3.19
N THR A 39 -7.08 -0.63 2.27
CA THR A 39 -6.56 0.09 1.09
C THR A 39 -5.84 1.38 1.47
N ALA A 40 -6.38 2.15 2.41
CA ALA A 40 -5.72 3.33 2.97
C ALA A 40 -4.36 2.99 3.61
N GLN A 41 -4.29 1.88 4.34
CA GLN A 41 -3.05 1.39 4.93
C GLN A 41 -2.03 0.96 3.86
N ILE A 42 -2.46 0.19 2.85
CA ILE A 42 -1.59 -0.26 1.76
C ILE A 42 -0.97 0.95 1.03
N ALA A 43 -1.80 1.92 0.63
CA ALA A 43 -1.33 3.12 -0.07
C ALA A 43 -0.34 3.91 0.80
N SER A 44 -0.69 4.14 2.06
CA SER A 44 0.17 4.90 2.99
C SER A 44 1.52 4.22 3.21
N LEU A 45 1.56 2.89 3.27
CA LEU A 45 2.80 2.12 3.40
C LEU A 45 3.65 2.18 2.12
N ASP A 46 3.04 2.09 0.95
CA ASP A 46 3.76 2.23 -0.33
C ASP A 46 4.36 3.62 -0.49
N ILE A 47 3.56 4.66 -0.22
CA ILE A 47 4.00 6.07 -0.24
C ILE A 47 5.12 6.29 0.78
N GLY A 48 4.93 5.83 2.02
CA GLY A 48 5.93 5.95 3.08
C GLY A 48 7.28 5.36 2.66
N ARG A 49 7.26 4.15 2.06
CA ARG A 49 8.48 3.50 1.52
C ARG A 49 9.14 4.31 0.40
N LYS A 50 8.34 4.93 -0.47
CA LYS A 50 8.84 5.76 -1.59
C LYS A 50 9.47 7.07 -1.09
N ILE A 51 8.89 7.70 -0.07
CA ILE A 51 9.34 8.99 0.50
C ILE A 51 10.56 8.80 1.41
N ASN A 52 10.58 7.77 2.26
CA ASN A 52 11.69 7.55 3.19
C ASN A 52 11.95 6.04 3.39
N LYS A 53 13.14 5.59 2.99
CA LYS A 53 13.59 4.19 3.05
C LYS A 53 13.87 3.71 4.49
N VAL A 54 13.88 4.61 5.47
CA VAL A 54 14.28 4.36 6.87
C VAL A 54 13.11 4.57 7.84
N ILE A 55 11.86 4.53 7.39
CA ILE A 55 10.72 4.60 8.31
C ILE A 55 10.69 3.32 9.15
N ILE A 56 11.27 3.41 10.34
CA ILE A 56 11.12 2.44 11.43
C ILE A 56 9.73 2.66 11.99
N SER A 57 8.90 1.62 11.99
CA SER A 57 7.61 1.70 12.66
C SER A 57 7.75 1.89 14.16
N GLU A 58 6.83 2.67 14.71
CA GLU A 58 6.71 2.90 16.15
C GLU A 58 6.73 1.54 16.92
N PRO A 59 7.63 1.39 17.91
CA PRO A 59 7.91 0.10 18.55
C PRO A 59 6.79 -0.39 19.49
N THR A 60 5.89 0.47 19.98
CA THR A 60 4.77 0.06 20.85
C THR A 60 3.60 -0.59 20.11
N GLY A 61 3.64 -0.61 18.77
CA GLY A 61 3.12 -1.72 17.98
C GLY A 61 1.64 -2.05 18.17
N ARG A 62 0.74 -1.13 17.82
CA ARG A 62 -0.65 -1.48 17.49
C ARG A 62 -0.87 -1.45 15.97
N PHE A 63 -0.26 -2.37 15.21
CA PHE A 63 -0.84 -3.01 13.99
C PHE A 63 0.20 -3.86 13.22
N PRO A 64 -0.20 -4.90 12.47
CA PRO A 64 0.66 -6.07 12.20
C PRO A 64 1.58 -6.00 10.96
N TRP A 65 1.71 -4.88 10.24
CA TRP A 65 2.30 -4.91 8.89
C TRP A 65 3.38 -3.87 8.56
N PHE A 66 3.87 -3.11 9.54
CA PHE A 66 5.08 -2.35 9.29
C PHE A 66 6.32 -3.26 9.31
N PRO A 67 7.25 -3.11 8.34
CA PRO A 67 8.58 -3.70 8.48
C PRO A 67 9.22 -3.09 9.73
N ARG A 68 9.46 -3.92 10.73
CA ARG A 68 10.15 -3.53 11.97
C ARG A 68 11.67 -3.46 11.80
N GLU A 69 12.12 -3.48 10.55
CA GLU A 69 13.51 -3.67 10.21
C GLU A 69 14.20 -2.32 10.10
N ALA A 70 15.38 -2.22 10.73
CA ALA A 70 16.19 -1.01 10.71
C ALA A 70 16.75 -0.68 9.32
N ASP A 71 16.82 -1.66 8.42
CA ASP A 71 17.34 -1.52 7.06
C ASP A 71 16.44 -2.21 6.03
N TRP A 72 15.89 -1.40 5.13
CA TRP A 72 15.01 -1.86 4.06
C TRP A 72 15.70 -2.77 3.03
N ASN A 73 17.02 -2.62 2.81
CA ASN A 73 17.74 -3.47 1.85
C ASN A 73 17.67 -4.94 2.23
N ASN A 74 17.60 -5.21 3.54
CA ASN A 74 17.52 -6.55 4.11
C ASN A 74 16.08 -7.02 4.36
N SER A 75 15.08 -6.21 3.97
CA SER A 75 13.67 -6.54 4.18
C SER A 75 13.26 -7.83 3.51
N TRP A 76 12.51 -8.66 4.25
CA TRP A 76 11.85 -9.87 3.73
C TRP A 76 10.99 -9.60 2.47
N LEU A 77 10.49 -8.37 2.28
CA LEU A 77 9.74 -7.96 1.09
C LEU A 77 10.59 -7.92 -0.19
N ASN A 78 11.89 -7.64 -0.09
CA ASN A 78 12.80 -7.73 -1.25
C ASN A 78 13.00 -9.18 -1.69
N ILE A 79 12.92 -10.14 -0.77
CA ILE A 79 12.95 -11.58 -1.08
C ILE A 79 11.73 -11.94 -1.93
N LEU A 80 10.53 -11.48 -1.55
CA LEU A 80 9.30 -11.69 -2.33
C LEU A 80 9.35 -11.05 -3.72
N LYS A 81 9.91 -9.84 -3.85
CA LYS A 81 10.08 -9.18 -5.15
C LYS A 81 11.02 -9.96 -6.07
N LYS A 82 12.11 -10.53 -5.53
CA LYS A 82 13.05 -11.35 -6.30
C LYS A 82 12.44 -12.67 -6.77
N GLN A 83 11.52 -13.27 -6.01
CA GLN A 83 10.81 -14.50 -6.37
C GLN A 83 9.76 -14.32 -7.48
N ARG A 84 9.43 -13.07 -7.87
CA ARG A 84 8.48 -12.77 -8.98
C ARG A 84 9.16 -12.58 -10.34
N LYS A 85 10.50 -12.59 -10.40
CA LYS A 85 11.26 -12.63 -11.65
C LYS A 85 11.53 -14.09 -12.02
#